data_AF-X1E974-F1
#
_entry.id   AF-X1E974-F1
#
_cell.length_a   1.000
_cell.length_b   1.000
_cell.length_c   1.000
_cell.angle_alpha   90.00
_cell.angle_beta   90.00
_cell.angle_gamma   90.00
#
_symmetry.space_group_name_H-M   'P 1'
#
loop_
_entity.id
_entity.type
_entity.pdbx_description
1 polymer ?
#
loop_
_entity_poly.entity_id
_entity_poly.type
_entity_poly.pdbx_seq_one_letter_code
_entity_poly.pdbx_strand_id
1 'polypeptide(L)'
;LQAYQMFLFMDFQIVQDNEFFHYAQLHDLLGGKGVYNINETLHEIIYQPLHEKFREIVNIPNFKNLLNPKKAEQVVEAISDKLNPFLKEVKKYSSSKKDVTGVKKEIIEKLEVISRLEQSLKHLKSNQELTSIYGKILPNSEFEWGILLSWLFIHQLGRVSSDKNHELQSRSWFDEWRFSKYIKIILEELSIKEEEKTQDGISIIKLMVTLQNWATSNKYTEENLYSIFQSFFSEPEVQQYLNVNRYHNLLWFSAELFDTFVRWMFLIAVIDRLAQSKESAVNEIEALLEDYQKLIKIAKTSKYQVNKFLESLQSLS
;
A
#
# COMPACT_ATOMS: atom_id res chain seq x y z
N LEU A 1 -8.14 45.57 -22.90
CA LEU A 1 -9.60 45.34 -22.92
C LEU A 1 -9.87 43.89 -22.54
N GLN A 2 -10.03 43.58 -21.25
CA GLN A 2 -10.68 42.34 -20.80
C GLN A 2 -12.11 42.73 -20.43
N ALA A 3 -12.98 42.77 -21.43
CA ALA A 3 -14.38 43.15 -21.26
C ALA A 3 -15.17 41.93 -20.75
N TYR A 4 -15.83 42.12 -19.60
CA TYR A 4 -16.93 41.34 -19.02
C TYR A 4 -16.82 39.80 -19.06
N GLN A 5 -16.25 39.21 -18.01
CA GLN A 5 -16.54 37.83 -17.64
C GLN A 5 -17.88 37.78 -16.89
N MET A 6 -18.88 37.12 -17.48
CA MET A 6 -20.15 36.80 -16.81
C MET A 6 -19.99 35.42 -16.16
N PHE A 7 -20.03 35.36 -14.83
CA PHE A 7 -20.10 34.09 -14.11
C PHE A 7 -21.56 33.68 -13.97
N LEU A 8 -21.97 32.68 -14.75
CA LEU A 8 -23.29 32.09 -14.67
C LEU A 8 -23.25 30.94 -13.66
N PHE A 9 -23.90 31.11 -12.52
CA PHE A 9 -24.08 30.06 -11.52
C PHE A 9 -25.45 29.43 -11.74
N MET A 10 -25.49 28.15 -12.13
CA MET A 10 -26.73 27.47 -12.51
C MET A 10 -27.24 26.49 -11.45
N ASP A 11 -26.37 26.01 -10.56
CA ASP A 11 -26.66 24.88 -9.67
C ASP A 11 -26.61 25.29 -8.18
N PHE A 12 -27.55 26.14 -7.77
CA PHE A 12 -27.74 26.44 -6.34
C PHE A 12 -28.53 25.30 -5.68
N GLN A 13 -28.01 24.79 -4.57
CA GLN A 13 -28.70 23.83 -3.72
C GLN A 13 -28.77 24.36 -2.29
N ILE A 14 -29.95 24.23 -1.68
CA ILE A 14 -30.13 24.45 -0.24
C ILE A 14 -29.95 23.09 0.44
N VAL A 15 -28.93 22.99 1.27
CA VAL A 15 -28.64 21.79 2.06
C VAL A 15 -29.11 21.99 3.49
N GLN A 16 -29.78 20.98 4.04
CA GLN A 16 -30.08 20.93 5.46
C GLN A 16 -28.92 20.24 6.18
N ASP A 17 -28.71 20.63 7.44
CA ASP A 17 -27.67 20.01 8.24
C ASP A 17 -28.04 18.58 8.64
N ASN A 18 -27.01 17.75 8.85
CA ASN A 18 -27.19 16.40 9.36
C ASN A 18 -27.15 16.38 10.90
N GLU A 19 -27.41 15.21 11.49
CA GLU A 19 -27.42 15.01 12.95
C GLU A 19 -26.07 15.35 13.62
N PHE A 20 -24.99 15.47 12.86
CA PHE A 20 -23.63 15.77 13.32
C PHE A 20 -23.20 17.22 13.03
N PHE A 21 -24.11 18.05 12.50
CA PHE A 21 -23.88 19.46 12.20
C PHE A 21 -22.71 19.73 11.24
N HIS A 22 -22.43 18.82 10.30
CA HIS A 22 -21.27 18.96 9.41
C HIS A 22 -21.42 20.14 8.43
N TYR A 23 -22.63 20.48 7.97
CA TYR A 23 -22.84 21.63 7.10
C TYR A 23 -22.73 22.95 7.87
N ALA A 24 -23.14 23.02 9.14
CA ALA A 24 -22.86 24.17 9.99
C ALA A 24 -21.36 24.35 10.23
N GLN A 25 -20.63 23.28 10.52
CA GLN A 25 -19.16 23.33 10.65
C GLN A 25 -18.50 23.83 9.36
N LEU A 26 -18.97 23.37 8.20
CA LEU A 26 -18.49 23.86 6.90
C LEU A 26 -18.81 25.35 6.73
N HIS A 27 -20.04 25.77 7.02
CA HIS A 27 -20.44 27.17 6.96
C HIS A 27 -19.53 28.06 7.80
N ASP A 28 -19.27 27.66 9.04
CA ASP A 28 -18.43 28.42 9.98
C ASP A 28 -16.96 28.45 9.53
N LEU A 29 -16.43 27.33 9.01
CA LEU A 29 -15.08 27.24 8.45
C LEU A 29 -14.91 28.19 7.24
N LEU A 30 -15.91 28.23 6.36
CA LEU A 30 -15.86 29.05 5.15
C LEU A 30 -15.97 30.54 5.46
N GLY A 31 -16.77 30.93 6.46
CA GLY A 31 -16.93 32.33 6.86
C GLY A 31 -17.32 33.24 5.69
N GLY A 32 -18.17 32.74 4.77
CA GLY A 32 -18.58 33.44 3.55
C GLY A 32 -17.60 33.36 2.37
N LYS A 33 -16.46 32.67 2.50
CA LYS A 33 -15.53 32.38 1.41
C LYS A 33 -15.96 31.13 0.64
N GLY A 34 -15.67 31.10 -0.66
CA GLY A 34 -15.81 29.88 -1.45
C GLY A 34 -14.65 28.91 -1.23
N VAL A 35 -14.88 27.63 -1.54
CA VAL A 35 -13.83 26.61 -1.69
C VAL A 35 -13.87 26.05 -3.10
N TYR A 36 -12.76 25.44 -3.51
CA TYR A 36 -12.66 24.82 -4.83
C TYR A 36 -13.69 23.70 -5.03
N ASN A 37 -13.96 22.91 -3.98
CA ASN A 37 -14.95 21.84 -4.03
C ASN A 37 -15.61 21.63 -2.65
N ILE A 38 -16.90 21.97 -2.54
CA ILE A 38 -17.69 21.85 -1.31
C ILE A 38 -17.75 20.41 -0.80
N ASN A 39 -17.92 19.44 -1.71
CA ASN A 39 -18.02 18.02 -1.33
C ASN A 39 -16.69 17.51 -0.76
N GLU A 40 -15.55 17.94 -1.31
CA GLU A 40 -14.24 17.58 -0.78
C GLU A 40 -14.02 18.17 0.61
N THR A 41 -14.31 19.47 0.80
CA THR A 41 -14.15 20.13 2.10
C THR A 41 -15.10 19.54 3.15
N LEU A 42 -16.35 19.25 2.80
CA LEU A 42 -17.29 18.58 3.70
C LEU A 42 -16.79 17.19 4.11
N HIS A 43 -16.25 16.43 3.15
CA HIS A 43 -15.69 15.12 3.41
C HIS A 43 -14.50 15.18 4.38
N GLU A 44 -13.63 16.19 4.26
CA GLU A 44 -12.54 16.40 5.22
C GLU A 44 -13.05 16.70 6.63
N ILE A 45 -14.10 17.51 6.76
CA ILE A 45 -14.74 17.78 8.05
C ILE A 45 -15.30 16.50 8.66
N ILE A 46 -16.00 15.68 7.88
CA ILE A 46 -16.62 14.43 8.35
C ILE A 46 -15.57 13.49 8.94
N TYR A 47 -14.42 13.33 8.29
CA TYR A 47 -13.38 12.36 8.70
C TYR A 47 -12.23 12.99 9.50
N GLN A 48 -12.32 14.26 9.88
CA GLN A 48 -11.25 14.95 10.62
C GLN A 48 -10.76 14.16 11.85
N PRO A 49 -11.63 13.63 12.74
CA PRO A 49 -11.18 12.83 13.89
C PRO A 49 -10.36 11.60 13.49
N LEU A 50 -10.74 10.94 12.40
CA LEU A 50 -10.00 9.80 11.85
C LEU A 50 -8.64 10.23 11.30
N HIS A 51 -8.60 11.34 10.55
CA HIS A 51 -7.37 11.86 9.97
C HIS A 51 -6.38 12.37 11.02
N GLU A 52 -6.87 12.96 12.12
CA GLU A 52 -6.04 13.34 13.26
C GLU A 52 -5.34 12.12 13.86
N LYS A 53 -6.09 11.05 14.14
CA LYS A 53 -5.51 9.80 14.68
C LYS A 53 -4.58 9.10 13.69
N PHE A 54 -4.88 9.16 12.40
CA PHE A 54 -3.99 8.65 11.37
C PHE A 54 -2.66 9.42 11.36
N ARG A 55 -2.67 10.75 11.41
CA ARG A 55 -1.46 11.60 11.40
C ARG A 55 -0.58 11.46 12.64
N GLU A 56 -1.15 11.06 13.78
CA GLU A 56 -0.36 10.75 14.98
C GLU A 56 0.57 9.54 14.78
N ILE A 57 0.21 8.64 13.85
CA ILE A 57 0.94 7.40 13.51
C ILE A 57 1.76 7.58 12.22
N VAL A 58 1.13 8.10 11.17
CA VAL A 58 1.68 8.24 9.83
C VAL A 58 2.16 9.67 9.66
N ASN A 59 3.45 9.88 9.92
CA ASN A 59 4.13 11.17 9.82
C ASN A 59 5.64 10.98 9.61
N ILE A 60 6.30 12.04 9.14
CA ILE A 60 7.72 12.04 8.82
C ILE A 60 8.62 11.68 10.02
N PRO A 61 8.43 12.26 11.23
CA PRO A 61 9.25 11.88 12.38
C PRO A 61 9.18 10.38 12.70
N ASN A 62 7.99 9.79 12.71
CA ASN A 62 7.82 8.36 12.96
C ASN A 62 8.51 7.54 11.89
N PHE A 63 8.30 7.85 10.61
CA PHE A 63 8.90 7.12 9.50
C PHE A 63 10.43 7.15 9.58
N LYS A 64 11.03 8.33 9.77
CA LYS A 64 12.49 8.46 9.91
C LYS A 64 13.05 7.76 11.15
N ASN A 65 12.36 7.85 12.29
CA ASN A 65 12.83 7.23 13.53
C ASN A 65 12.66 5.70 13.54
N LEU A 66 11.67 5.14 12.80
CA LEU A 66 11.54 3.69 12.60
C LEU A 66 12.73 3.09 11.85
N LEU A 67 13.34 3.86 10.94
CA LEU A 67 14.56 3.46 10.21
C LEU A 67 15.83 3.59 11.04
N ASN A 68 15.75 4.19 12.23
CA ASN A 68 16.90 4.33 13.13
C ASN A 68 16.90 3.18 14.15
N PRO A 69 17.87 2.25 14.09
CA PRO A 69 17.88 1.07 14.98
C PRO A 69 17.87 1.41 16.48
N LYS A 70 18.38 2.60 16.87
CA LYS A 70 18.42 3.04 18.28
C LYS A 70 17.07 3.58 18.78
N LYS A 71 16.17 3.97 17.87
CA LYS A 71 14.87 4.57 18.20
C LYS A 71 13.70 3.69 17.80
N ALA A 72 13.91 2.73 16.90
CA ALA A 72 12.88 1.87 16.33
C ALA A 72 11.95 1.27 17.40
N GLU A 73 12.50 0.64 18.44
CA GLU A 73 11.72 0.01 19.51
C GLU A 73 10.81 1.01 20.25
N GLN A 74 11.35 2.16 20.64
CA GLN A 74 10.57 3.22 21.28
C GLN A 74 9.43 3.74 20.37
N VAL A 75 9.69 3.85 19.08
CA VAL A 75 8.68 4.33 18.11
C VAL A 75 7.61 3.27 17.87
N VAL A 76 7.98 1.99 17.80
CA VAL A 76 7.03 0.86 17.70
C VAL A 76 6.06 0.89 18.89
N GLU A 77 6.58 1.04 20.11
CA GLU A 77 5.77 1.15 21.33
C GLU A 77 4.83 2.36 21.27
N ALA A 78 5.36 3.54 20.92
CA ALA A 78 4.56 4.76 20.80
C ALA A 78 3.46 4.64 19.71
N ILE A 79 3.73 3.94 18.61
CA ILE A 79 2.73 3.65 17.56
C ILE A 79 1.69 2.65 18.06
N SER A 80 2.10 1.61 18.79
CA SER A 80 1.19 0.63 19.40
C SER A 80 0.13 1.30 20.28
N ASP A 81 0.52 2.26 21.10
CA ASP A 81 -0.41 3.02 21.96
C ASP A 81 -1.41 3.85 21.13
N LYS A 82 -0.94 4.46 20.04
CA LYS A 82 -1.76 5.29 19.14
C LYS A 82 -2.66 4.48 18.19
N LEU A 83 -2.35 3.21 17.93
CA LEU A 83 -3.18 2.35 17.08
C LEU A 83 -4.57 2.11 17.67
N ASN A 84 -4.70 2.02 18.99
CA ASN A 84 -6.00 1.82 19.66
C ASN A 84 -7.01 2.95 19.38
N PRO A 85 -6.70 4.23 19.64
CA PRO A 85 -7.62 5.32 19.33
C PRO A 85 -7.87 5.47 17.83
N PHE A 86 -6.88 5.20 16.97
CA PHE A 86 -7.07 5.19 15.52
C PHE A 86 -8.07 4.12 15.06
N LEU A 87 -7.89 2.86 15.48
CA LEU A 87 -8.80 1.76 15.12
C LEU A 87 -10.20 1.94 15.71
N LYS A 88 -10.33 2.68 16.82
CA LYS A 88 -11.63 3.08 17.37
C LYS A 88 -12.38 4.03 16.43
N GLU A 89 -11.70 5.02 15.85
CA GLU A 89 -12.32 5.89 14.82
C GLU A 89 -12.65 5.09 13.56
N VAL A 90 -11.75 4.22 13.07
CA VAL A 90 -12.04 3.31 11.94
C VAL A 90 -13.30 2.48 12.19
N LYS A 91 -13.45 1.93 13.41
CA LYS A 91 -14.64 1.18 13.83
C LYS A 91 -15.91 2.04 13.83
N LYS A 92 -15.81 3.29 14.29
CA LYS A 92 -16.92 4.25 14.31
C LYS A 92 -17.40 4.57 12.89
N TYR A 93 -16.51 4.93 11.98
CA TYR A 93 -16.86 5.28 10.60
C TYR A 93 -17.30 4.08 9.76
N SER A 94 -16.81 2.88 10.07
CA SER A 94 -17.29 1.63 9.44
C SER A 94 -18.57 1.07 10.05
N SER A 95 -19.11 1.69 11.12
CA SER A 95 -20.25 1.18 11.90
C SER A 95 -20.07 -0.26 12.39
N SER A 96 -18.81 -0.73 12.49
CA SER A 96 -18.51 -2.10 12.88
C SER A 96 -18.65 -2.29 14.38
N LYS A 97 -19.10 -3.48 14.80
CA LYS A 97 -19.07 -3.92 16.20
C LYS A 97 -17.94 -4.91 16.49
N LYS A 98 -17.23 -5.36 15.46
CA LYS A 98 -16.19 -6.38 15.55
C LYS A 98 -15.04 -5.94 16.45
N ASP A 99 -14.39 -6.92 17.06
CA ASP A 99 -13.16 -6.67 17.81
C ASP A 99 -11.99 -6.36 16.86
N VAL A 100 -11.13 -5.42 17.29
CA VAL A 100 -10.00 -4.91 16.49
C VAL A 100 -8.65 -5.35 17.03
N THR A 101 -8.61 -6.16 18.10
CA THR A 101 -7.34 -6.60 18.70
C THR A 101 -6.48 -7.40 17.72
N GLY A 102 -7.08 -8.28 16.93
CA GLY A 102 -6.38 -9.06 15.89
C GLY A 102 -5.78 -8.17 14.80
N VAL A 103 -6.49 -7.11 14.40
CA VAL A 103 -6.00 -6.12 13.42
C VAL A 103 -4.80 -5.37 13.98
N LYS A 104 -4.91 -4.86 15.22
CA LYS A 104 -3.79 -4.19 15.90
C LYS A 104 -2.57 -5.10 16.02
N LYS A 105 -2.78 -6.34 16.47
CA LYS A 105 -1.72 -7.33 16.66
C LYS A 105 -0.93 -7.55 15.38
N GLU A 106 -1.61 -7.81 14.26
CA GLU A 106 -0.94 -8.08 12.98
C GLU A 106 -0.18 -6.85 12.44
N ILE A 107 -0.74 -5.64 12.61
CA ILE A 107 -0.04 -4.40 12.23
C ILE A 107 1.25 -4.25 13.06
N ILE A 108 1.22 -4.54 14.36
CA ILE A 108 2.40 -4.42 15.23
C ILE A 108 3.44 -5.49 14.90
N GLU A 109 3.04 -6.75 14.74
CA GLU A 109 3.96 -7.84 14.39
C GLU A 109 4.72 -7.53 13.09
N LYS A 110 4.01 -7.03 12.06
CA LYS A 110 4.65 -6.60 10.81
C LYS A 110 5.48 -5.33 10.98
N LEU A 111 5.06 -4.38 11.82
CA LEU A 111 5.84 -3.17 12.12
C LEU A 111 7.19 -3.52 12.76
N GLU A 112 7.19 -4.45 13.72
CA GLU A 112 8.40 -4.97 14.37
C GLU A 112 9.33 -5.62 13.35
N VAL A 113 8.79 -6.48 12.47
CA VAL A 113 9.56 -7.09 11.36
C VAL A 113 10.15 -6.02 10.46
N ILE A 114 9.35 -5.04 10.01
CA ILE A 114 9.80 -3.96 9.12
C ILE A 114 10.92 -3.15 9.76
N SER A 115 10.81 -2.83 11.07
CA SER A 115 11.81 -2.06 11.80
C SER A 115 13.17 -2.75 11.92
N ARG A 116 13.20 -4.08 11.80
CA ARG A 116 14.42 -4.92 11.86
C ARG A 116 14.73 -5.61 10.54
N LEU A 117 14.03 -5.28 9.45
CA LEU A 117 14.00 -6.04 8.21
C LEU A 117 15.38 -6.26 7.61
N GLU A 118 16.22 -5.22 7.57
CA GLU A 118 17.59 -5.33 7.07
C GLU A 118 18.44 -6.30 7.91
N GLN A 119 18.26 -6.30 9.24
CA GLN A 119 18.97 -7.19 10.15
C GLN A 119 18.45 -8.63 10.00
N SER A 120 17.13 -8.82 9.98
CA SER A 120 16.49 -10.11 9.79
C SER A 120 16.96 -10.77 8.50
N LEU A 121 16.95 -10.05 7.37
CA LEU A 121 17.43 -10.58 6.10
C LEU A 121 18.95 -10.83 6.10
N LYS A 122 19.76 -10.06 6.85
CA LYS A 122 21.20 -10.34 6.99
C LYS A 122 21.47 -11.66 7.72
N HIS A 123 20.68 -12.01 8.72
CA HIS A 123 20.84 -13.27 9.45
C HIS A 123 20.46 -14.49 8.60
N LEU A 124 19.60 -14.32 7.59
CA LEU A 124 19.24 -15.37 6.63
C LEU A 124 20.32 -15.62 5.55
N LYS A 125 21.36 -14.78 5.45
CA LYS A 125 22.39 -14.83 4.38
C LYS A 125 23.38 -16.01 4.48
N SER A 126 23.07 -17.09 5.18
CA SER A 126 23.94 -18.28 5.16
C SER A 126 24.07 -18.89 3.75
N ASN A 127 23.11 -18.64 2.85
CA ASN A 127 23.21 -18.98 1.44
C ASN A 127 23.88 -17.85 0.61
N GLN A 128 25.10 -18.10 0.12
CA GLN A 128 25.90 -17.12 -0.63
C GLN A 128 25.26 -16.69 -1.95
N GLU A 129 24.46 -17.55 -2.60
CA GLU A 129 23.83 -17.25 -3.90
C GLU A 129 22.72 -16.19 -3.77
N LEU A 130 21.99 -16.20 -2.65
CA LEU A 130 20.86 -15.30 -2.38
C LEU A 130 21.29 -13.95 -1.79
N THR A 131 22.55 -13.82 -1.35
CA THR A 131 23.11 -12.60 -0.74
C THR A 131 22.89 -11.34 -1.59
N SER A 132 23.00 -11.48 -2.92
CA SER A 132 22.79 -10.40 -3.89
C SER A 132 21.32 -10.00 -4.07
N ILE A 133 20.38 -10.89 -3.75
CA ILE A 133 18.93 -10.67 -3.87
C ILE A 133 18.42 -9.89 -2.67
N TYR A 134 18.86 -10.27 -1.46
CA TYR A 134 18.44 -9.61 -0.22
C TYR A 134 18.69 -8.10 -0.26
N GLY A 135 19.80 -7.66 -0.87
CA GLY A 135 20.07 -6.23 -1.04
C GLY A 135 19.17 -5.54 -2.06
N LYS A 136 18.68 -6.27 -3.07
CA LYS A 136 17.81 -5.73 -4.12
C LYS A 136 16.35 -5.63 -3.70
N ILE A 137 15.87 -6.54 -2.84
CA ILE A 137 14.46 -6.55 -2.44
C ILE A 137 14.13 -5.45 -1.43
N LEU A 138 15.12 -5.04 -0.63
CA LEU A 138 14.95 -4.03 0.40
C LEU A 138 14.65 -2.63 -0.18
N PRO A 139 13.83 -1.82 0.51
CA PRO A 139 13.71 -0.41 0.19
C PRO A 139 15.07 0.32 0.26
N ASN A 140 15.39 1.11 -0.77
CA ASN A 140 16.71 1.74 -0.90
C ASN A 140 16.76 3.26 -0.59
N SER A 141 15.60 3.88 -0.37
CA SER A 141 15.48 5.32 -0.06
C SER A 141 14.42 5.57 1.01
N GLU A 142 14.44 6.76 1.64
CA GLU A 142 13.41 7.17 2.59
C GLU A 142 12.00 7.13 1.95
N PHE A 143 11.91 7.49 0.66
CA PHE A 143 10.68 7.41 -0.13
C PHE A 143 10.15 5.97 -0.24
N GLU A 144 11.01 5.00 -0.60
CA GLU A 144 10.60 3.59 -0.67
C GLU A 144 10.19 3.04 0.71
N TRP A 145 10.91 3.41 1.78
CA TRP A 145 10.50 3.07 3.13
C TRP A 145 9.15 3.69 3.50
N GLY A 146 8.89 4.92 3.04
CA GLY A 146 7.60 5.59 3.18
C GLY A 146 6.47 4.84 2.47
N ILE A 147 6.72 4.27 1.30
CA ILE A 147 5.77 3.41 0.57
C ILE A 147 5.41 2.18 1.41
N LEU A 148 6.43 1.48 1.93
CA LEU A 148 6.24 0.26 2.71
C LEU A 148 5.46 0.51 4.00
N LEU A 149 5.83 1.54 4.76
CA LEU A 149 5.16 1.91 6.00
C LEU A 149 3.72 2.40 5.73
N SER A 150 3.49 3.09 4.63
CA SER A 150 2.14 3.52 4.22
C SER A 150 1.24 2.31 3.91
N TRP A 151 1.75 1.30 3.21
CA TRP A 151 1.03 0.04 3.01
C TRP A 151 0.67 -0.64 4.34
N LEU A 152 1.64 -0.75 5.26
CA LEU A 152 1.46 -1.40 6.55
C LEU A 152 0.26 -0.86 7.34
N PHE A 153 0.07 0.46 7.39
CA PHE A 153 -1.03 1.05 8.16
C PHE A 153 -2.40 0.97 7.48
N ILE A 154 -2.45 0.57 6.20
CA ILE A 154 -3.69 0.48 5.42
C ILE A 154 -4.14 -0.98 5.23
N HIS A 155 -3.21 -1.91 5.04
CA HIS A 155 -3.50 -3.23 4.46
C HIS A 155 -4.53 -4.08 5.26
N GLN A 156 -4.60 -3.92 6.59
CA GLN A 156 -5.51 -4.68 7.45
C GLN A 156 -6.81 -3.95 7.80
N LEU A 157 -6.97 -2.68 7.41
CA LEU A 157 -8.08 -1.86 7.94
C LEU A 157 -9.45 -2.48 7.64
N GLY A 158 -9.65 -3.02 6.43
CA GLY A 158 -10.90 -3.67 6.03
C GLY A 158 -11.37 -4.78 6.97
N ARG A 159 -10.45 -5.43 7.70
CA ARG A 159 -10.80 -6.48 8.69
C ARG A 159 -11.52 -5.95 9.91
N VAL A 160 -11.46 -4.64 10.16
CA VAL A 160 -12.31 -3.98 11.15
C VAL A 160 -13.79 -4.19 10.80
N SER A 161 -14.14 -4.20 9.51
CA SER A 161 -15.50 -4.51 9.05
C SER A 161 -15.72 -6.02 8.87
N SER A 162 -14.89 -6.69 8.06
CA SER A 162 -15.06 -8.10 7.69
C SER A 162 -13.71 -8.73 7.35
N ASP A 163 -13.47 -9.98 7.76
CA ASP A 163 -12.28 -10.73 7.29
C ASP A 163 -12.43 -11.20 5.84
N LYS A 164 -13.66 -11.30 5.33
CA LYS A 164 -13.92 -11.68 3.94
C LYS A 164 -13.65 -10.49 3.03
N ASN A 165 -12.80 -10.70 2.03
CA ASN A 165 -12.40 -9.72 1.01
C ASN A 165 -11.92 -8.38 1.62
N HIS A 166 -11.19 -8.45 2.75
CA HIS A 166 -10.78 -7.27 3.50
C HIS A 166 -9.80 -6.39 2.72
N GLU A 167 -9.06 -6.97 1.77
CA GLU A 167 -8.15 -6.27 0.88
C GLU A 167 -8.88 -5.24 0.02
N LEU A 168 -10.05 -5.60 -0.54
CA LEU A 168 -10.88 -4.69 -1.32
C LEU A 168 -11.47 -3.58 -0.45
N GLN A 169 -11.89 -3.91 0.78
CA GLN A 169 -12.39 -2.91 1.71
C GLN A 169 -11.31 -1.92 2.15
N SER A 170 -10.10 -2.42 2.44
CA SER A 170 -8.94 -1.59 2.78
C SER A 170 -8.56 -0.67 1.61
N ARG A 171 -8.57 -1.21 0.39
CA ARG A 171 -8.34 -0.46 -0.85
C ARG A 171 -9.41 0.61 -1.11
N SER A 172 -10.67 0.32 -0.80
CA SER A 172 -11.78 1.29 -0.86
C SER A 172 -11.55 2.42 0.14
N TRP A 173 -11.33 2.09 1.43
CA TRP A 173 -11.11 3.08 2.48
C TRP A 173 -9.87 3.93 2.28
N PHE A 174 -8.84 3.41 1.61
CA PHE A 174 -7.68 4.18 1.22
C PHE A 174 -8.02 5.41 0.36
N ASP A 175 -9.00 5.29 -0.55
CA ASP A 175 -9.49 6.38 -1.38
C ASP A 175 -10.69 7.10 -0.77
N GLU A 176 -11.70 6.35 -0.32
CA GLU A 176 -12.93 6.85 0.28
C GLU A 176 -12.60 7.76 1.46
N TRP A 177 -11.83 7.29 2.44
CA TRP A 177 -11.45 8.10 3.60
C TRP A 177 -10.24 9.00 3.35
N ARG A 178 -9.84 9.17 2.09
CA ARG A 178 -8.78 10.11 1.65
C ARG A 178 -7.41 9.91 2.32
N PHE A 179 -7.11 8.70 2.81
CA PHE A 179 -5.77 8.40 3.33
C PHE A 179 -4.69 8.59 2.27
N SER A 180 -5.01 8.34 1.00
CA SER A 180 -4.12 8.60 -0.15
C SER A 180 -3.65 10.05 -0.22
N LYS A 181 -4.46 11.03 0.18
CA LYS A 181 -4.07 12.46 0.21
C LYS A 181 -2.98 12.72 1.24
N TYR A 182 -3.12 12.18 2.45
CA TYR A 182 -2.13 12.37 3.53
C TYR A 182 -0.83 11.60 3.26
N ILE A 183 -0.93 10.38 2.75
CA ILE A 183 0.25 9.60 2.35
C ILE A 183 0.97 10.28 1.19
N LYS A 184 0.26 10.88 0.23
CA LYS A 184 0.86 11.66 -0.86
C LYS A 184 1.74 12.80 -0.33
N ILE A 185 1.24 13.58 0.64
CA ILE A 185 2.03 14.67 1.25
C ILE A 185 3.32 14.13 1.89
N ILE A 186 3.22 13.02 2.63
CA ILE A 186 4.38 12.39 3.27
C ILE A 186 5.39 11.91 2.23
N LEU A 187 4.93 11.25 1.18
CA LEU A 187 5.79 10.77 0.11
C LEU A 187 6.44 11.92 -0.69
N GLU A 188 5.73 13.02 -0.91
CA GLU A 188 6.29 14.24 -1.52
C GLU A 188 7.42 14.82 -0.68
N GLU A 189 7.29 14.84 0.65
CA GLU A 189 8.34 15.31 1.55
C GLU A 189 9.54 14.36 1.66
N LEU A 190 9.33 13.05 1.48
CA LEU A 190 10.40 12.04 1.49
C LEU A 190 11.10 11.86 0.14
N SER A 191 10.47 12.32 -0.94
CA SER A 191 11.00 12.27 -2.30
C SER A 191 12.11 13.30 -2.45
N ILE A 192 13.33 12.83 -2.73
CA ILE A 192 14.49 13.71 -2.95
C ILE A 192 14.95 13.64 -4.41
N LYS A 193 14.62 12.54 -5.12
CA LYS A 193 15.06 12.30 -6.50
C LYS A 193 13.95 12.61 -7.50
N GLU A 194 14.32 13.03 -8.71
CA GLU A 194 13.34 13.32 -9.77
C GLU A 194 12.60 12.07 -10.25
N GLU A 195 13.22 10.90 -10.11
CA GLU A 195 12.63 9.61 -10.46
C GLU A 195 11.59 9.12 -9.43
N GLU A 196 11.60 9.67 -8.21
CA GLU A 196 10.68 9.30 -7.12
C GLU A 196 9.32 9.98 -7.30
N LYS A 197 8.52 9.47 -8.25
CA LYS A 197 7.20 10.03 -8.50
C LYS A 197 6.20 9.56 -7.45
N THR A 198 5.68 10.50 -6.65
CA THR A 198 4.69 10.18 -5.61
C THR A 198 3.45 9.46 -6.15
N GLN A 199 3.02 9.76 -7.37
CA GLN A 199 1.88 9.07 -8.00
C GLN A 199 2.14 7.57 -8.21
N ASP A 200 3.37 7.21 -8.56
CA ASP A 200 3.77 5.80 -8.74
C ASP A 200 3.81 5.11 -7.36
N GLY A 201 4.30 5.81 -6.33
CA GLY A 201 4.24 5.36 -4.93
C GLY A 201 2.82 5.08 -4.44
N ILE A 202 1.87 5.98 -4.70
CA ILE A 202 0.45 5.76 -4.37
C ILE A 202 -0.12 4.57 -5.14
N SER A 203 0.22 4.43 -6.42
CA SER A 203 -0.27 3.35 -7.27
C SER A 203 0.23 1.98 -6.80
N ILE A 204 1.50 1.87 -6.40
CA ILE A 204 2.03 0.60 -5.89
C ILE A 204 1.49 0.26 -4.49
N ILE A 205 1.24 1.25 -3.62
CA ILE A 205 0.56 1.01 -2.33
C ILE A 205 -0.82 0.38 -2.58
N LYS A 206 -1.58 0.93 -3.53
CA LYS A 206 -2.90 0.40 -3.91
C LYS A 206 -2.82 -1.06 -4.35
N LEU A 207 -1.88 -1.37 -5.24
CA LEU A 207 -1.67 -2.75 -5.70
C LEU A 207 -1.25 -3.68 -4.57
N MET A 208 -0.30 -3.27 -3.72
CA MET A 208 0.12 -4.06 -2.57
C MET A 208 -1.04 -4.31 -1.60
N VAL A 209 -1.96 -3.35 -1.38
CA VAL A 209 -3.15 -3.56 -0.56
C VAL A 209 -4.12 -4.54 -1.23
N THR A 210 -4.42 -4.35 -2.52
CA THR A 210 -5.35 -5.21 -3.28
C THR A 210 -4.86 -6.66 -3.37
N LEU A 211 -3.56 -6.85 -3.60
CA LEU A 211 -2.97 -8.15 -3.89
C LEU A 211 -2.27 -8.76 -2.67
N GLN A 212 -2.34 -8.15 -1.47
CA GLN A 212 -1.57 -8.55 -0.27
C GLN A 212 -1.65 -10.04 0.07
N ASN A 213 -2.79 -10.68 -0.19
CA ASN A 213 -3.05 -12.07 0.19
C ASN A 213 -2.56 -13.11 -0.83
N TRP A 214 -1.80 -12.68 -1.86
CA TRP A 214 -1.34 -13.55 -2.93
C TRP A 214 -0.44 -14.70 -2.44
N ALA A 215 0.36 -14.46 -1.40
CA ALA A 215 1.29 -15.44 -0.82
C ALA A 215 0.72 -16.18 0.40
N THR A 216 -0.37 -15.70 1.00
CA THR A 216 -0.81 -16.08 2.37
C THR A 216 -1.89 -17.17 2.41
N SER A 217 -2.27 -17.76 1.27
CA SER A 217 -3.20 -18.89 1.20
C SER A 217 -2.52 -20.12 0.61
N ASN A 218 -3.12 -21.31 0.75
CA ASN A 218 -2.74 -22.56 0.06
C ASN A 218 -2.71 -22.46 -1.49
N LYS A 219 -2.74 -21.23 -2.04
CA LYS A 219 -2.59 -20.85 -3.44
C LYS A 219 -1.12 -20.64 -3.83
N TYR A 220 -0.20 -20.35 -2.91
CA TYR A 220 1.22 -20.26 -3.24
C TYR A 220 1.90 -21.62 -3.05
N THR A 221 2.22 -22.24 -4.18
CA THR A 221 3.22 -23.29 -4.38
C THR A 221 4.05 -22.84 -5.59
N GLU A 222 5.30 -23.29 -5.75
CA GLU A 222 6.09 -22.99 -6.96
C GLU A 222 5.31 -23.33 -8.26
N GLU A 223 4.51 -24.39 -8.20
CA GLU A 223 3.61 -24.86 -9.27
C GLU A 223 2.48 -23.87 -9.61
N ASN A 224 2.15 -22.94 -8.72
CA ASN A 224 1.05 -21.98 -8.88
C ASN A 224 1.49 -20.58 -9.34
N LEU A 225 2.78 -20.32 -9.59
CA LEU A 225 3.22 -19.01 -10.10
C LEU A 225 2.50 -18.60 -11.40
N TYR A 226 2.22 -19.56 -12.28
CA TYR A 226 1.44 -19.31 -13.50
C TYR A 226 0.04 -18.75 -13.16
N SER A 227 -0.70 -19.38 -12.25
CA SER A 227 -2.07 -18.97 -11.90
C SER A 227 -2.10 -17.63 -11.18
N ILE A 228 -1.10 -17.36 -10.32
CA ILE A 228 -0.93 -16.08 -9.63
C ILE A 228 -0.70 -14.95 -10.64
N PHE A 229 0.29 -15.10 -11.54
CA PHE A 229 0.58 -14.06 -12.52
C PHE A 229 -0.50 -13.95 -13.60
N GLN A 230 -1.18 -15.04 -13.96
CA GLN A 230 -2.36 -14.99 -14.82
C GLN A 230 -3.46 -14.14 -14.17
N SER A 231 -3.70 -14.32 -12.86
CA SER A 231 -4.64 -13.48 -12.10
C SER A 231 -4.16 -12.02 -12.09
N PHE A 232 -2.90 -11.76 -11.79
CA PHE A 232 -2.36 -10.40 -11.77
C PHE A 232 -2.52 -9.69 -13.13
N PHE A 233 -2.16 -10.34 -14.23
CA PHE A 233 -2.35 -9.75 -15.56
C PHE A 233 -3.81 -9.62 -15.97
N SER A 234 -4.74 -10.30 -15.29
CA SER A 234 -6.18 -10.13 -15.51
C SER A 234 -6.76 -8.94 -14.76
N GLU A 235 -6.06 -8.43 -13.73
CA GLU A 235 -6.49 -7.27 -12.95
C GLU A 235 -6.26 -5.96 -13.71
N PRO A 236 -7.31 -5.12 -13.93
CA PRO A 236 -7.16 -3.86 -14.66
C PRO A 236 -6.16 -2.88 -14.02
N GLU A 237 -6.12 -2.80 -12.68
CA GLU A 237 -5.18 -1.92 -11.98
C GLU A 237 -3.72 -2.35 -12.21
N VAL A 238 -3.45 -3.65 -12.31
CA VAL A 238 -2.11 -4.19 -12.61
C VAL A 238 -1.75 -3.90 -14.07
N GLN A 239 -2.69 -4.12 -15.01
CA GLN A 239 -2.46 -3.80 -16.42
C GLN A 239 -2.13 -2.32 -16.62
N GLN A 240 -2.86 -1.43 -15.94
CA GLN A 240 -2.62 0.00 -15.98
C GLN A 240 -1.23 0.34 -15.39
N TYR A 241 -0.90 -0.19 -14.21
CA TYR A 241 0.39 0.06 -13.57
C TYR A 241 1.57 -0.43 -14.41
N LEU A 242 1.45 -1.61 -15.01
CA LEU A 242 2.50 -2.18 -15.85
C LEU A 242 2.55 -1.57 -17.27
N ASN A 243 1.69 -0.60 -17.57
CA ASN A 243 1.51 -0.04 -18.91
C ASN A 243 1.34 -1.14 -19.97
N VAL A 244 0.42 -2.08 -19.72
CA VAL A 244 0.15 -3.18 -20.64
C VAL A 244 -0.49 -2.63 -21.91
N ASN A 245 0.20 -2.78 -23.03
CA ASN A 245 -0.22 -2.25 -24.32
C ASN A 245 -0.31 -3.36 -25.37
N ARG A 246 -1.26 -3.21 -26.30
CA ARG A 246 -1.42 -4.11 -27.44
C ARG A 246 -0.74 -3.54 -28.68
N TYR A 247 0.19 -4.31 -29.26
CA TYR A 247 0.87 -3.98 -30.51
C TYR A 247 0.98 -5.24 -31.39
N HIS A 248 0.49 -5.16 -32.63
CA HIS A 248 0.37 -6.30 -33.56
C HIS A 248 -0.24 -7.56 -32.90
N ASN A 249 -1.38 -7.39 -32.21
CA ASN A 249 -2.08 -8.46 -31.47
C ASN A 249 -1.29 -9.12 -30.33
N LEU A 250 -0.11 -8.59 -29.98
CA LEU A 250 0.66 -9.02 -28.82
C LEU A 250 0.50 -8.02 -27.67
N LEU A 251 0.38 -8.54 -26.45
CA LEU A 251 0.37 -7.73 -25.23
C LEU A 251 1.80 -7.62 -24.68
N TRP A 252 2.22 -6.40 -24.42
CA TRP A 252 3.54 -6.06 -23.88
C TRP A 252 3.37 -5.31 -22.57
N PHE A 253 4.31 -5.51 -21.64
CA PHE A 253 4.34 -4.78 -20.37
C PHE A 253 5.69 -4.08 -20.18
N SER A 254 5.73 -3.05 -19.33
CA SER A 254 6.95 -2.28 -19.07
C SER A 254 7.96 -3.08 -18.24
N ALA A 255 9.20 -3.14 -18.73
CA ALA A 255 10.30 -3.84 -18.06
C ALA A 255 10.62 -3.28 -16.67
N GLU A 256 10.69 -1.95 -16.55
CA GLU A 256 11.04 -1.25 -15.32
C GLU A 256 9.92 -1.33 -14.27
N LEU A 257 8.67 -1.15 -14.72
CA LEU A 257 7.51 -1.21 -13.82
C LEU A 257 7.26 -2.64 -13.35
N PHE A 258 7.57 -3.63 -14.17
CA PHE A 258 7.48 -5.04 -13.76
C PHE A 258 8.52 -5.40 -12.70
N ASP A 259 9.78 -5.01 -12.86
CA ASP A 259 10.81 -5.25 -11.83
C ASP A 259 10.39 -4.63 -10.48
N THR A 260 9.93 -3.37 -10.52
CA THR A 260 9.41 -2.67 -9.35
C THR A 260 8.20 -3.39 -8.75
N PHE A 261 7.21 -3.75 -9.57
CA PHE A 261 5.99 -4.44 -9.12
C PHE A 261 6.31 -5.76 -8.42
N VAL A 262 7.08 -6.64 -9.08
CA VAL A 262 7.43 -7.95 -8.52
C VAL A 262 8.25 -7.80 -7.25
N ARG A 263 9.18 -6.84 -7.21
CA ARG A 263 9.96 -6.55 -5.99
C ARG A 263 9.05 -6.23 -4.79
N TRP A 264 8.08 -5.33 -4.97
CA TRP A 264 7.15 -4.96 -3.89
C TRP A 264 6.25 -6.12 -3.46
N MET A 265 5.71 -6.88 -4.42
CA MET A 265 4.86 -8.04 -4.12
C MET A 265 5.60 -9.11 -3.32
N PHE A 266 6.86 -9.40 -3.69
CA PHE A 266 7.69 -10.35 -2.96
C PHE A 266 8.17 -9.80 -1.61
N LEU A 267 8.44 -8.49 -1.51
CA LEU A 267 8.82 -7.89 -0.24
C LEU A 267 7.71 -8.03 0.83
N ILE A 268 6.46 -7.76 0.48
CA ILE A 268 5.34 -7.94 1.42
C ILE A 268 5.13 -9.41 1.79
N ALA A 269 5.35 -10.34 0.87
CA ALA A 269 5.28 -11.77 1.16
C ALA A 269 6.41 -12.22 2.12
N VAL A 270 7.62 -11.70 1.94
CA VAL A 270 8.74 -11.96 2.86
C VAL A 270 8.43 -11.41 4.26
N ILE A 271 7.85 -10.21 4.36
CA ILE A 271 7.42 -9.63 5.64
C ILE A 271 6.35 -10.51 6.31
N ASP A 272 5.37 -11.00 5.54
CA ASP A 272 4.35 -11.91 6.04
C ASP A 272 4.95 -13.21 6.60
N ARG A 273 5.92 -13.82 5.91
CA ARG A 273 6.61 -15.03 6.38
C ARG A 273 7.44 -14.78 7.63
N LEU A 274 8.16 -13.65 7.68
CA LEU A 274 8.93 -13.25 8.86
C LEU A 274 8.02 -13.03 10.08
N ALA A 275 6.83 -12.44 9.89
CA ALA A 275 5.86 -12.21 10.96
C ALA A 275 5.21 -13.50 11.48
N GLN A 276 5.09 -14.55 10.66
CA GLN A 276 4.42 -15.82 11.01
C GLN A 276 5.30 -16.81 11.80
N SER A 277 6.62 -16.58 11.87
CA SER A 277 7.63 -17.25 12.72
C SER A 277 7.32 -18.68 13.23
N LYS A 278 7.85 -19.67 12.50
CA LYS A 278 8.39 -20.96 13.00
C LYS A 278 9.75 -21.19 12.32
N GLU A 279 10.54 -22.14 12.83
CA GLU A 279 11.84 -22.55 12.23
C GLU A 279 11.80 -22.84 10.72
N SER A 280 10.62 -23.09 10.12
CA SER A 280 10.42 -23.28 8.66
C SER A 280 10.48 -22.00 7.82
N ALA A 281 10.43 -20.81 8.42
CA ALA A 281 10.32 -19.54 7.70
C ALA A 281 11.54 -19.24 6.80
N VAL A 282 12.73 -19.76 7.14
CA VAL A 282 13.95 -19.53 6.36
C VAL A 282 13.81 -20.11 4.95
N ASN A 283 13.48 -21.40 4.85
CA ASN A 283 13.36 -22.10 3.56
C ASN A 283 12.25 -21.49 2.69
N GLU A 284 11.13 -21.08 3.30
CA GLU A 284 10.02 -20.43 2.59
C GLU A 284 10.43 -19.05 2.03
N ILE A 285 11.22 -18.28 2.78
CA ILE A 285 11.77 -17.00 2.32
C ILE A 285 12.79 -17.22 1.20
N GLU A 286 13.66 -18.21 1.32
CA GLU A 286 14.63 -18.54 0.27
C GLU A 286 13.92 -18.91 -1.04
N ALA A 287 12.89 -19.77 -0.98
CA ALA A 287 12.07 -20.13 -2.15
C ALA A 287 11.40 -18.90 -2.79
N LEU A 288 10.81 -18.00 -1.98
CA LEU A 288 10.25 -16.74 -2.49
C LEU A 288 11.31 -15.91 -3.22
N LEU A 289 12.54 -15.83 -2.71
CA LEU A 289 13.60 -15.04 -3.34
C LEU A 289 14.16 -15.69 -4.62
N GLU A 290 14.20 -17.01 -4.67
CA GLU A 290 14.53 -17.76 -5.89
C GLU A 290 13.47 -17.54 -6.98
N ASP A 291 12.18 -17.62 -6.62
CA ASP A 291 11.07 -17.34 -7.52
C ASP A 291 11.10 -15.89 -8.03
N TYR A 292 11.40 -14.92 -7.16
CA TYR A 292 11.64 -13.54 -7.57
C TYR A 292 12.69 -13.45 -8.68
N GLN A 293 13.87 -14.07 -8.50
CA GLN A 293 14.90 -14.06 -9.54
C GLN A 293 14.44 -14.77 -10.83
N LYS A 294 13.74 -15.89 -10.69
CA LYS A 294 13.22 -16.68 -11.81
C LYS A 294 12.27 -15.84 -12.65
N LEU A 295 11.35 -15.11 -12.03
CA LEU A 295 10.39 -14.21 -12.68
C LEU A 295 11.09 -13.08 -13.45
N ILE A 296 12.11 -12.45 -12.85
CA ILE A 296 12.89 -11.41 -13.54
C ILE A 296 13.63 -11.97 -14.77
N LYS A 297 14.18 -13.20 -14.68
CA LYS A 297 14.81 -13.87 -15.82
C LYS A 297 13.80 -14.20 -16.92
N ILE A 298 12.63 -14.74 -16.55
CA ILE A 298 11.55 -15.09 -17.50
C ILE A 298 11.00 -13.84 -18.19
N ALA A 299 10.82 -12.73 -17.49
CA ALA A 299 10.39 -11.47 -18.08
C ALA A 299 11.35 -10.99 -19.18
N LYS A 300 12.67 -11.13 -18.94
CA LYS A 300 13.70 -10.81 -19.94
C LYS A 300 13.67 -11.75 -21.14
N THR A 301 13.61 -13.06 -20.93
CA THR A 301 13.63 -14.05 -22.03
C THR A 301 12.35 -14.02 -22.87
N SER A 302 11.20 -13.76 -22.25
CA SER A 302 9.91 -13.52 -22.92
C SER A 302 9.85 -12.18 -23.66
N LYS A 303 10.89 -11.35 -23.55
CA LYS A 303 10.95 -9.98 -24.08
C LYS A 303 9.78 -9.12 -23.59
N TYR A 304 9.33 -9.34 -22.35
CA TYR A 304 8.22 -8.60 -21.74
C TYR A 304 6.89 -8.70 -22.50
N GLN A 305 6.66 -9.84 -23.16
CA GLN A 305 5.36 -10.19 -23.77
C GLN A 305 4.54 -11.01 -22.78
N VAL A 306 3.30 -10.58 -22.51
CA VAL A 306 2.42 -11.21 -21.49
C VAL A 306 2.23 -12.70 -21.77
N ASN A 307 1.86 -13.06 -23.00
CA ASN A 307 1.58 -14.47 -23.35
C ASN A 307 2.84 -15.34 -23.22
N LYS A 308 3.99 -14.90 -23.74
CA LYS A 308 5.25 -15.67 -23.63
C LYS A 308 5.73 -15.79 -22.20
N PHE A 309 5.53 -14.75 -21.39
CA PHE A 309 5.85 -14.78 -19.97
C PHE A 309 5.02 -15.84 -19.25
N LEU A 310 3.70 -15.87 -19.49
CA LEU A 310 2.79 -16.86 -18.91
C LEU A 310 3.08 -18.28 -19.44
N GLU A 311 3.31 -18.46 -20.74
CA GLU A 311 3.72 -19.76 -21.33
C GLU A 311 5.01 -20.29 -20.71
N SER A 312 5.99 -19.42 -20.45
CA SER A 312 7.23 -19.81 -19.79
C SER A 312 6.99 -20.27 -18.36
N LEU A 313 6.11 -19.58 -17.61
CA LEU A 313 5.72 -20.02 -16.27
C LEU A 313 4.98 -21.35 -16.29
N GLN A 314 4.09 -21.55 -17.26
CA GLN A 314 3.35 -22.80 -17.43
C GLN A 314 4.26 -23.99 -17.76
N SER A 315 5.37 -23.76 -18.46
CA SER A 315 6.34 -24.82 -18.76
C SER A 315 7.18 -25.29 -17.56
N LEU A 316 7.11 -24.56 -16.44
CA LEU A 316 7.87 -24.80 -15.22
C LEU A 316 7.05 -25.49 -14.12
N SER A 317 5.72 -25.50 -14.25
CA SER A 317 4.77 -26.19 -13.36
C SER A 317 4.51 -27.61 -13.85
#